data_AF-A0A519UJK0-F1
#
_entry.id   AF-A0A519UJK0-F1
#
_cell.length_a   1.000
_cell.length_b   1.000
_cell.length_c   1.000
_cell.angle_alpha   90.00
_cell.angle_beta   90.00
_cell.angle_gamma   90.00
#
_symmetry.space_group_name_H-M   'P 1'
#
loop_
_entity.id
_entity.type
_entity.pdbx_description
1 polymer ?
#
loop_
_entity_poly.entity_id
_entity_poly.type
_entity_poly.pdbx_seq_one_letter_code
_entity_poly.pdbx_strand_id
1 'polypeptide(L)'
;MNLLQKTAAFGLLSALALAAAPAQAQINVNINTAPPVVVGAPANAQYYYIPEANAYYDVPARRYLVQRNGQWGRYERLDGYDSRNFHPQYIEYR
;
A
#
# COMPACT_ATOMS: atom_id res chain seq x y z
N MET A 1 -41.81 -26.93 30.06
CA MET A 1 -40.43 -26.68 30.49
C MET A 1 -40.47 -25.97 31.83
N ASN A 2 -39.90 -26.61 32.86
CA ASN A 2 -39.87 -26.07 34.22
C ASN A 2 -38.94 -24.86 34.28
N LEU A 3 -39.21 -23.93 35.19
CA LEU A 3 -38.46 -22.67 35.35
C LEU A 3 -36.94 -22.90 35.44
N LEU A 4 -36.54 -23.99 36.11
CA LEU A 4 -35.14 -24.44 36.25
C LEU A 4 -34.44 -24.70 34.90
N GLN A 5 -35.17 -25.24 33.92
CA GLN A 5 -34.63 -25.51 32.58
C GLN A 5 -34.43 -24.22 31.80
N LYS A 6 -35.30 -23.22 32.00
CA LYS A 6 -35.20 -21.90 31.36
C LYS A 6 -34.00 -21.12 31.91
N THR A 7 -33.80 -21.13 33.23
CA THR A 7 -32.66 -20.45 33.87
C THR A 7 -31.33 -21.12 33.50
N ALA A 8 -31.30 -22.46 33.44
CA ALA A 8 -30.11 -23.20 32.99
C ALA A 8 -29.75 -22.86 31.54
N ALA A 9 -30.75 -22.85 30.63
CA ALA A 9 -30.53 -22.47 29.24
C ALA A 9 -30.03 -21.01 29.10
N PHE A 10 -30.59 -20.09 29.88
CA PHE A 10 -30.19 -18.69 29.87
C PHE A 10 -28.75 -18.49 30.38
N GLY A 11 -28.37 -19.21 31.43
CA GLY A 11 -26.98 -19.20 31.93
C GLY A 11 -25.99 -19.74 30.91
N LEU A 12 -26.33 -20.84 30.22
CA LEU A 12 -25.49 -21.41 29.17
C LEU A 12 -25.29 -20.47 27.98
N LEU A 13 -26.37 -19.82 27.50
CA LEU A 13 -26.30 -18.85 26.40
C LEU A 13 -25.44 -17.63 26.78
N SER A 14 -25.57 -17.17 28.02
CA SER A 14 -24.80 -16.04 28.54
C SER A 14 -23.30 -16.36 28.63
N ALA A 15 -22.95 -17.56 29.11
CA ALA A 15 -21.57 -18.03 29.17
C ALA A 15 -20.93 -18.18 27.78
N LEU A 16 -21.69 -18.63 26.78
CA LEU A 16 -21.21 -18.74 25.40
C LEU A 16 -20.92 -17.37 24.78
N ALA A 17 -21.75 -16.36 25.07
CA ALA A 17 -21.54 -14.99 24.57
C ALA A 17 -20.29 -14.34 25.19
N LEU A 18 -20.00 -14.62 26.47
CA LEU A 18 -18.80 -14.14 27.17
C LEU A 18 -17.52 -14.84 26.68
N ALA A 19 -17.63 -16.03 26.11
CA ALA A 19 -16.51 -16.79 25.55
C ALA A 19 -16.23 -16.48 24.08
N ALA A 20 -16.99 -15.58 23.45
CA ALA A 20 -16.78 -15.21 22.05
C ALA A 20 -15.47 -14.43 21.88
N ALA A 21 -14.49 -15.03 21.18
CA ALA A 21 -13.24 -14.38 20.82
C ALA A 21 -13.46 -13.36 19.68
N PRO A 22 -12.68 -12.27 19.62
CA PRO A 22 -12.74 -11.35 18.48
C PRO A 22 -12.31 -12.08 17.21
N ALA A 23 -13.22 -12.16 16.23
CA ALA A 23 -12.90 -12.70 14.91
C ALA A 23 -11.98 -11.70 14.17
N GLN A 24 -10.79 -12.15 13.80
CA GLN A 24 -9.89 -11.39 12.93
C GLN A 24 -10.23 -11.71 11.47
N ALA A 25 -10.82 -10.75 10.75
CA ALA A 25 -11.04 -10.86 9.31
C ALA A 25 -9.89 -10.16 8.57
N GLN A 26 -9.19 -10.88 7.69
CA GLN A 26 -8.13 -10.31 6.83
C GLN A 26 -8.71 -10.00 5.44
N ILE A 27 -8.45 -8.80 4.93
CA ILE A 27 -8.79 -8.42 3.55
C ILE A 27 -7.46 -8.33 2.78
N ASN A 28 -7.28 -9.20 1.78
CA ASN A 28 -6.12 -9.14 0.89
C ASN A 28 -6.49 -8.38 -0.39
N VAL A 29 -5.91 -7.19 -0.58
CA VAL A 29 -6.12 -6.38 -1.79
C VAL A 29 -4.89 -6.50 -2.68
N ASN A 30 -5.01 -7.18 -3.82
CA ASN A 30 -3.96 -7.26 -4.82
C ASN A 30 -4.16 -6.17 -5.89
N ILE A 31 -3.41 -5.07 -5.79
CA ILE A 31 -3.52 -3.96 -6.74
C ILE A 31 -2.48 -4.16 -7.84
N ASN A 32 -2.94 -4.56 -9.03
CA ASN A 32 -2.11 -4.59 -10.24
C ASN A 32 -2.20 -3.22 -10.93
N THR A 33 -1.41 -2.25 -10.49
CA THR A 33 -1.31 -0.97 -11.21
C THR A 33 -0.45 -1.14 -12.46
N ALA A 34 -0.85 -0.53 -13.57
CA ALA A 34 0.04 -0.36 -14.72
C ALA A 34 1.19 0.59 -14.33
N PRO A 35 2.36 0.51 -14.98
CA PRO A 35 3.38 1.53 -14.80
C PRO A 35 2.80 2.89 -15.18
N PRO A 36 3.18 3.97 -14.48
CA PRO A 36 2.80 5.30 -14.90
C PRO A 36 3.36 5.59 -16.30
N VAL A 37 2.62 6.39 -17.08
CA VAL A 37 3.04 6.84 -18.41
C VAL A 37 3.04 8.36 -18.42
N VAL A 38 4.16 8.95 -18.85
CA VAL A 38 4.29 10.40 -19.02
C VAL A 38 4.05 10.77 -20.47
N VAL A 39 3.23 11.79 -20.70
CA VAL A 39 2.96 12.31 -22.05
C VAL A 39 4.28 12.83 -22.67
N GLY A 40 4.60 12.37 -23.88
CA GLY A 40 5.84 12.74 -24.57
C GLY A 40 7.06 11.90 -24.19
N ALA A 41 6.95 10.99 -23.23
CA ALA A 41 7.99 10.01 -22.98
C ALA A 41 8.04 8.95 -24.10
N PRO A 42 9.23 8.53 -24.55
CA PRO A 42 9.35 7.42 -25.47
C PRO A 42 8.93 6.11 -24.79
N ALA A 43 8.50 5.12 -25.58
CA ALA A 43 8.00 3.84 -25.06
C ALA A 43 9.05 3.05 -24.25
N ASN A 44 10.33 3.33 -24.46
CA ASN A 44 11.46 2.72 -23.75
C ASN A 44 11.99 3.59 -22.60
N ALA A 45 11.24 4.60 -22.13
CA ALA A 45 11.66 5.41 -21.00
C ALA A 45 11.84 4.53 -19.74
N GLN A 46 13.08 4.49 -19.24
CA GLN A 46 13.41 3.68 -18.06
C GLN A 46 13.20 4.44 -16.75
N TYR A 47 13.40 5.76 -16.78
CA TYR A 47 13.36 6.60 -15.61
C TYR A 47 12.54 7.86 -15.87
N TYR A 48 11.69 8.22 -14.91
CA TYR A 48 11.06 9.53 -14.85
C TYR A 48 11.62 10.33 -13.69
N TYR A 49 11.73 11.64 -13.86
CA TYR A 49 12.09 12.54 -12.78
C TYR A 49 10.85 12.97 -12.01
N ILE A 50 10.93 13.02 -10.69
CA ILE A 50 9.89 13.51 -9.79
C ILE A 50 10.41 14.78 -9.12
N PRO A 51 10.01 15.97 -9.61
CA PRO A 51 10.48 17.25 -9.09
C PRO A 51 10.19 17.45 -7.59
N GLU A 52 9.03 17.04 -7.13
CA GLU A 52 8.54 17.24 -5.77
C GLU A 52 9.38 16.51 -4.72
N ALA A 53 10.01 15.40 -5.13
CA ALA A 53 10.84 14.57 -4.27
C ALA A 53 12.34 14.67 -4.59
N ASN A 54 12.72 15.45 -5.61
CA ASN A 54 14.07 15.46 -6.19
C ASN A 54 14.60 14.03 -6.41
N ALA A 55 13.76 13.18 -6.99
CA ALA A 55 13.99 11.75 -7.10
C ALA A 55 13.71 11.28 -8.53
N TYR A 56 14.16 10.06 -8.85
CA TYR A 56 13.80 9.38 -10.08
C TYR A 56 12.85 8.23 -9.78
N TYR A 57 12.03 7.84 -10.75
CA TYR A 57 11.17 6.66 -10.70
C TYR A 57 11.60 5.69 -11.80
N ASP A 58 12.07 4.51 -11.40
CA ASP A 58 12.40 3.40 -12.28
C ASP A 58 11.09 2.74 -12.72
N VAL A 59 10.74 2.91 -13.99
CA VAL A 59 9.45 2.48 -14.57
C VAL A 59 9.37 0.94 -14.61
N PRO A 60 10.39 0.21 -15.10
CA PRO A 60 10.41 -1.25 -15.04
C PRO A 60 10.35 -1.81 -13.61
N ALA A 61 11.17 -1.27 -12.69
CA ALA A 61 11.27 -1.80 -11.34
C ALA A 61 10.16 -1.31 -10.40
N ARG A 62 9.39 -0.29 -10.83
CA ARG A 62 8.31 0.36 -10.07
C ARG A 62 8.79 0.87 -8.71
N ARG A 63 9.97 1.50 -8.68
CA ARG A 63 10.64 1.95 -7.47
C ARG A 63 11.20 3.35 -7.64
N TYR A 64 11.25 4.08 -6.53
CA TYR A 64 11.90 5.37 -6.44
C TYR A 64 13.41 5.17 -6.32
N LEU A 65 14.20 5.92 -7.10
CA LEU A 65 15.63 6.09 -6.98
C LEU A 65 15.92 7.45 -6.36
N VAL A 66 16.55 7.45 -5.20
CA VAL A 66 16.96 8.68 -4.51
C VAL A 66 18.45 8.64 -4.29
N GLN A 67 19.12 9.75 -4.58
CA GLN A 67 20.51 9.92 -4.21
C GLN A 67 20.60 10.54 -2.82
N ARG A 68 21.26 9.85 -1.89
CA ARG A 68 21.56 10.38 -0.55
C ARG A 68 23.05 10.20 -0.28
N ASN A 69 23.75 11.28 0.09
CA ASN A 69 25.19 11.27 0.36
C ASN A 69 26.02 10.65 -0.78
N GLY A 70 25.66 10.94 -2.04
CA GLY A 70 26.33 10.39 -3.23
C GLY A 70 25.99 8.94 -3.56
N GLN A 71 25.21 8.24 -2.72
CA GLN A 71 24.80 6.85 -2.93
C GLN A 71 23.37 6.80 -3.47
N TRP A 72 23.13 5.90 -4.43
CA TRP A 72 21.80 5.65 -4.99
C TRP A 72 21.08 4.55 -4.21
N GLY A 73 19.94 4.90 -3.62
CA GLY A 73 19.04 3.95 -2.95
C GLY A 73 17.77 3.72 -3.76
N ARG A 74 17.26 2.48 -3.76
CA ARG A 74 15.95 2.13 -4.33
C ARG A 74 14.93 1.93 -3.23
N TYR A 75 13.76 2.53 -3.37
CA TYR A 75 12.71 2.52 -2.34
C TYR A 75 11.35 2.27 -2.97
N GLU A 76 10.47 1.55 -2.26
CA GLU A 76 9.07 1.38 -2.68
C GLU A 76 8.21 2.59 -2.30
N ARG A 77 8.62 3.31 -1.25
CA ARG A 77 8.00 4.55 -0.78
C ARG A 77 9.09 5.51 -0.33
N LEU A 78 8.81 6.80 -0.47
CA LEU A 78 9.67 7.87 0.03
C LEU A 78 9.09 8.44 1.33
N ASP A 79 9.93 8.55 2.36
CA ASP A 79 9.55 9.18 3.62
C ASP A 79 9.28 10.67 3.41
N GLY A 80 8.13 11.14 3.91
CA GLY A 80 7.71 12.55 3.79
C GLY A 80 7.13 12.93 2.43
N TYR A 81 6.95 11.97 1.51
CA TYR A 81 6.36 12.21 0.20
C TYR A 81 5.04 11.45 0.04
N ASP A 82 3.96 12.16 -0.29
CA ASP A 82 2.68 11.55 -0.61
C ASP A 82 2.67 11.07 -2.07
N SER A 83 2.51 9.76 -2.29
CA SER A 83 2.42 9.15 -3.61
C SER A 83 1.23 9.67 -4.44
N ARG A 84 0.24 10.32 -3.84
CA ARG A 84 -0.84 11.00 -4.58
C ARG A 84 -0.36 12.21 -5.36
N ASN A 85 0.77 12.82 -4.96
CA ASN A 85 1.39 13.94 -5.65
C ASN A 85 2.39 13.47 -6.73
N PHE A 86 2.17 12.28 -7.28
CA PHE A 86 3.06 11.69 -8.26
C PHE A 86 2.88 12.32 -9.63
N HIS A 87 3.72 13.32 -9.93
CA HIS A 87 3.80 14.00 -11.23
C HIS A 87 5.16 13.78 -11.90
N PRO A 88 5.41 12.57 -12.42
CA PRO A 88 6.64 12.26 -13.13
C PRO A 88 6.76 13.11 -14.40
N GLN A 89 7.99 13.53 -14.67
CA GLN A 89 8.39 14.20 -15.90
C GLN A 89 9.42 13.35 -16.63
N TYR A 90 9.31 13.31 -17.95
CA TYR A 90 10.34 12.72 -18.77
C TYR A 90 11.44 13.76 -19.00
N ILE A 91 12.67 13.38 -18.71
CA ILE A 91 13.85 14.17 -19.04
C ILE A 91 14.65 13.38 -20.07
N GLU A 92 14.92 14.01 -21.20
CA GLU A 92 15.78 13.46 -22.23
C GLU A 92 17.23 13.55 -21.76
N TYR A 93 17.91 12.40 -21.71
CA TYR A 93 19.35 12.35 -21.43
C TYR A 93 20.08 12.68 -22.74
N ARG A 94 20.57 13.91 -22.88
CA ARG A 94 21.47 14.30 -23.97
C ARG A 94 22.93 13.92 -23.67
#